data_AF-A0A2T3BB07-F1
#
_entry.id   AF-A0A2T3BB07-F1
#
_cell.length_a   1.000
_cell.length_b   1.000
_cell.length_c   1.000
_cell.angle_alpha   90.00
_cell.angle_beta   90.00
_cell.angle_gamma   90.00
#
_symmetry.space_group_name_H-M   'P 1'
#
loop_
_entity.id
_entity.type
_entity.pdbx_description
1 polymer ?
#
loop_
_entity_poly.entity_id
_entity_poly.type
_entity_poly.pdbx_seq_one_letter_code
_entity_poly.pdbx_strand_id
1 'polypeptide(L)'
;MSSSVMDNLDSVTFVSLAAVIMILNSAYLLSLRALSPHTPTGLRVLFVWHAFDFLIHLIFEGSFLYNCFFTSSPYDAAVHSPALITNFLSAPDRLYGAAYGDNWATKLWMVYAQADKRWAGADITVVSLELLTVLGGGPLAFYICTGIARRDYRVAFWMVVLATAELYGGFMTFAPEWLTGNQNLDTSNFMFKWVYLVFFNMLWVVLPLYALWYSFRDISNAFAVRNGVMKARLRMEEEAKEAKKA
;
A
#
# COMPACT_ATOMS: atom_id res chain seq x y z
N MET A 1 21.36 -18.02 -23.54
CA MET A 1 19.94 -18.20 -23.15
C MET A 1 19.36 -16.87 -22.62
N SER A 2 19.45 -15.79 -23.39
CA SER A 2 19.04 -14.42 -22.95
C SER A 2 17.91 -13.82 -23.78
N SER A 3 17.50 -14.45 -24.90
CA SER A 3 16.48 -13.89 -25.80
C SER A 3 15.06 -14.17 -25.34
N SER A 4 14.77 -15.33 -24.74
CA SER A 4 13.38 -15.68 -24.41
C SER A 4 12.78 -14.91 -23.23
N VAL A 5 13.61 -14.31 -22.37
CA VAL A 5 13.09 -13.50 -21.25
C VAL A 5 12.62 -12.15 -21.76
N MET A 6 13.42 -11.48 -22.62
CA MET A 6 13.06 -10.17 -23.18
C MET A 6 11.87 -10.23 -24.14
N ASP A 7 11.78 -11.26 -24.98
CA ASP A 7 10.66 -11.43 -25.95
C ASP A 7 9.30 -11.64 -25.27
N ASN A 8 9.27 -12.00 -23.98
CA ASN A 8 8.03 -12.22 -23.21
C ASN A 8 7.65 -11.03 -22.29
N LEU A 9 8.48 -10.00 -22.15
CA LEU A 9 8.24 -8.91 -21.19
C LEU A 9 7.02 -8.06 -21.59
N ASP A 10 6.76 -7.87 -22.88
CA ASP A 10 5.59 -7.13 -23.35
C ASP A 10 4.29 -7.86 -22.99
N SER A 11 4.29 -9.19 -23.14
CA SER A 11 3.15 -10.03 -22.77
C SER A 11 2.93 -10.03 -21.25
N VAL A 12 4.01 -10.16 -20.46
CA VAL A 12 3.91 -10.10 -19.00
C VAL A 12 3.47 -8.72 -18.54
N THR A 13 3.93 -7.64 -19.18
CA THR A 13 3.47 -6.27 -18.91
C THR A 13 1.97 -6.13 -19.10
N PHE A 14 1.45 -6.59 -20.25
CA PHE A 14 0.01 -6.56 -20.51
C PHE A 14 -0.79 -7.36 -19.49
N VAL A 15 -0.34 -8.59 -19.18
CA VAL A 15 -0.98 -9.46 -18.18
C VAL A 15 -0.95 -8.81 -16.79
N SER A 16 0.14 -8.15 -16.43
CA SER A 16 0.31 -7.49 -15.12
C SER A 16 -0.64 -6.30 -14.98
N LEU A 17 -0.74 -5.46 -16.02
CA LEU A 17 -1.70 -4.35 -16.04
C LEU A 17 -3.16 -4.83 -16.03
N ALA A 18 -3.45 -5.89 -16.78
CA ALA A 18 -4.77 -6.53 -16.74
C ALA A 18 -5.08 -7.08 -15.33
N ALA A 19 -4.10 -7.67 -14.63
CA ALA A 19 -4.25 -8.13 -13.26
C ALA A 19 -4.60 -6.97 -12.30
N VAL A 20 -3.93 -5.83 -12.40
CA VAL A 20 -4.28 -4.64 -11.60
C VAL A 20 -5.71 -4.18 -11.85
N ILE A 21 -6.13 -4.14 -13.11
CA ILE A 21 -7.52 -3.79 -13.48
C ILE A 21 -8.51 -4.80 -12.91
N MET A 22 -8.21 -6.10 -12.95
CA MET A 22 -9.06 -7.13 -12.36
C MET A 22 -9.18 -6.99 -10.84
N ILE A 23 -8.09 -6.66 -10.15
CA ILE A 23 -8.10 -6.40 -8.70
C ILE A 23 -8.97 -5.19 -8.38
N LEU A 24 -8.83 -4.08 -9.12
CA LEU A 24 -9.66 -2.88 -8.95
C LEU A 24 -11.15 -3.17 -9.21
N ASN A 25 -11.46 -3.90 -10.28
CA ASN A 25 -12.84 -4.31 -10.57
C ASN A 25 -13.39 -5.21 -9.46
N SER A 26 -12.59 -6.12 -8.92
CA SER A 26 -12.99 -6.99 -7.81
C SER A 26 -13.32 -6.17 -6.55
N ALA A 27 -12.49 -5.17 -6.22
CA ALA A 27 -12.74 -4.25 -5.12
C ALA A 27 -14.02 -3.42 -5.34
N TYR A 28 -14.25 -2.94 -6.56
CA TYR A 28 -15.47 -2.23 -6.92
C TYR A 28 -16.73 -3.10 -6.79
N LEU A 29 -16.72 -4.30 -7.37
CA LEU A 29 -17.83 -5.26 -7.28
C LEU A 29 -18.09 -5.66 -5.82
N LEU A 30 -17.04 -5.85 -5.02
CA LEU A 30 -17.18 -6.10 -3.60
C LEU A 30 -17.89 -4.95 -2.89
N SER A 31 -17.61 -3.69 -3.27
CA SER A 31 -18.32 -2.54 -2.71
C SER A 31 -19.81 -2.55 -3.03
N LEU A 32 -20.20 -2.98 -4.23
CA LEU A 32 -21.61 -3.08 -4.64
C LEU A 32 -22.34 -4.16 -3.84
N ARG A 33 -21.64 -5.23 -3.48
CA ARG A 33 -22.19 -6.34 -2.69
C ARG A 33 -22.23 -6.05 -1.19
N ALA A 34 -21.16 -5.45 -0.65
CA ALA A 34 -20.96 -5.30 0.79
C ALA A 34 -21.61 -4.03 1.37
N LEU A 35 -21.81 -2.99 0.55
CA LEU A 35 -22.31 -1.69 1.01
C LEU A 35 -23.72 -1.40 0.52
N SER A 36 -24.54 -0.81 1.39
CA SER A 36 -25.86 -0.29 1.03
C SER A 36 -25.79 0.69 -0.16
N PRO A 37 -26.77 0.69 -1.09
CA PRO A 37 -26.85 1.68 -2.16
C PRO A 37 -26.84 3.14 -1.67
N HIS A 38 -27.27 3.38 -0.43
CA HIS A 38 -27.29 4.71 0.20
C HIS A 38 -25.97 5.10 0.89
N THR A 39 -24.94 4.27 0.85
CA THR A 39 -23.63 4.64 1.41
C THR A 39 -23.07 5.86 0.67
N PRO A 40 -22.64 6.92 1.39
CA PRO A 40 -22.08 8.12 0.77
C PRO A 40 -20.94 7.80 -0.20
N THR A 41 -20.92 8.48 -1.35
CA THR A 41 -19.96 8.21 -2.43
C THR A 41 -18.51 8.25 -1.94
N GLY A 42 -18.14 9.23 -1.11
CA GLY A 42 -16.79 9.33 -0.57
C GLY A 42 -16.37 8.11 0.26
N LEU A 43 -17.28 7.61 1.10
CA LEU A 43 -17.03 6.42 1.91
C LEU A 43 -16.98 5.14 1.05
N ARG A 44 -17.75 5.09 -0.04
CA ARG A 44 -17.69 3.99 -1.02
C ARG A 44 -16.35 4.00 -1.78
N VAL A 45 -15.85 5.17 -2.18
CA VAL A 45 -14.51 5.31 -2.79
C VAL A 45 -13.44 4.81 -1.82
N LEU A 46 -13.50 5.20 -0.54
CA LEU A 46 -12.57 4.72 0.48
C LEU A 46 -12.68 3.20 0.67
N PHE A 47 -13.87 2.62 0.69
CA PHE A 47 -14.01 1.16 0.73
C PHE A 47 -13.31 0.49 -0.46
N VAL A 48 -13.55 0.98 -1.68
CA VAL A 48 -12.92 0.42 -2.89
C VAL A 48 -11.40 0.54 -2.82
N TRP A 49 -10.88 1.68 -2.36
CA TRP A 49 -9.45 1.87 -2.13
C TRP A 49 -8.89 0.83 -1.17
N HIS A 50 -9.43 0.73 0.05
CA HIS A 50 -8.91 -0.20 1.06
C HIS A 50 -9.08 -1.67 0.65
N ALA A 51 -10.10 -2.01 -0.13
CA ALA A 51 -10.27 -3.35 -0.67
C ALA A 51 -9.25 -3.65 -1.78
N PHE A 52 -8.97 -2.68 -2.65
CA PHE A 52 -7.91 -2.77 -3.65
C PHE A 52 -6.54 -2.90 -3.00
N ASP A 53 -6.25 -2.01 -2.04
CA ASP A 53 -5.02 -1.94 -1.27
C ASP A 53 -4.73 -3.26 -0.53
N PHE A 54 -5.73 -3.81 0.19
CA PHE A 54 -5.64 -5.15 0.79
C PHE A 54 -5.22 -6.23 -0.20
N LEU A 55 -5.81 -6.23 -1.41
CA LEU A 55 -5.50 -7.24 -2.42
C LEU A 55 -4.13 -7.04 -3.04
N ILE A 56 -3.65 -5.80 -3.19
CA ILE A 56 -2.29 -5.50 -3.64
C ILE A 56 -1.28 -5.97 -2.62
N HIS A 57 -1.44 -5.62 -1.35
CA HIS A 57 -0.59 -6.09 -0.27
C HIS A 57 -0.56 -7.63 -0.21
N LEU A 58 -1.72 -8.28 -0.28
CA LEU A 58 -1.80 -9.73 -0.17
C LEU A 58 -1.19 -10.46 -1.39
N ILE A 59 -1.54 -10.06 -2.61
CA ILE A 59 -1.21 -10.81 -3.83
C ILE A 59 0.14 -10.38 -4.37
N PHE A 60 0.34 -9.07 -4.56
CA PHE A 60 1.56 -8.57 -5.18
C PHE A 60 2.66 -8.59 -4.12
N GLU A 61 2.59 -7.75 -3.10
CA GLU A 61 3.68 -7.58 -2.14
C GLU A 61 3.95 -8.88 -1.36
N GLY A 62 2.91 -9.64 -1.03
CA GLY A 62 3.05 -10.99 -0.47
C GLY A 62 3.86 -11.92 -1.39
N SER A 63 3.67 -11.85 -2.71
CA SER A 63 4.48 -12.63 -3.66
C SER A 63 5.92 -12.10 -3.82
N PHE A 64 6.15 -10.79 -3.66
CA PHE A 64 7.49 -10.21 -3.60
C PHE A 64 8.25 -10.76 -2.39
N LEU A 65 7.65 -10.68 -1.21
CA LEU A 65 8.23 -11.24 0.01
C LEU A 65 8.48 -12.74 -0.13
N TYR A 66 7.52 -13.49 -0.69
CA TYR A 66 7.73 -14.91 -0.95
C TYR A 66 9.00 -15.16 -1.79
N ASN A 67 9.19 -14.41 -2.87
CA ASN A 67 10.40 -14.55 -3.68
C ASN A 67 11.66 -14.12 -2.91
N CYS A 68 11.60 -13.06 -2.10
CA CYS A 68 12.75 -12.64 -1.28
C CYS A 68 13.16 -13.71 -0.25
N PHE A 69 12.21 -14.36 0.41
CA PHE A 69 12.52 -15.34 1.47
C PHE A 69 12.79 -16.75 0.95
N PHE A 70 12.22 -17.14 -0.19
CA PHE A 70 12.23 -18.53 -0.66
C PHE A 70 12.90 -18.76 -2.02
N THR A 71 13.25 -17.70 -2.75
CA THR A 71 13.94 -17.81 -4.05
C THR A 71 15.35 -17.24 -3.94
N SER A 72 16.36 -18.05 -4.24
CA SER A 72 17.75 -17.64 -4.15
C SER A 72 18.70 -18.46 -5.02
N SER A 73 19.84 -17.86 -5.34
CA SER A 73 20.98 -18.49 -6.02
C SER A 73 22.26 -18.32 -5.20
N PRO A 74 23.23 -19.25 -5.25
CA PRO A 74 24.57 -19.02 -4.71
C PRO A 74 25.20 -17.76 -5.32
N TYR A 75 25.91 -17.00 -4.48
CA TYR A 75 26.78 -15.92 -4.93
C TYR A 75 28.06 -16.51 -5.54
N ASP A 76 28.43 -16.01 -6.70
CA ASP A 76 29.66 -16.36 -7.40
C ASP A 76 30.46 -15.09 -7.70
N ALA A 77 31.61 -14.93 -7.05
CA ALA A 77 32.48 -13.77 -7.20
C ALA A 77 33.10 -13.63 -8.60
N ALA A 78 33.09 -14.69 -9.42
CA ALA A 78 33.58 -14.64 -10.80
C ALA A 78 32.58 -13.96 -11.76
N VAL A 79 31.29 -13.94 -11.39
CA VAL A 79 30.19 -13.47 -12.27
C VAL A 79 29.42 -12.31 -11.66
N HIS A 80 29.26 -12.29 -10.35
CA HIS A 80 28.44 -11.32 -9.63
C HIS A 80 29.27 -10.17 -9.06
N SER A 81 28.70 -8.97 -9.10
CA SER A 81 29.25 -7.81 -8.42
C SER A 81 29.08 -7.94 -6.90
N PRO A 82 30.09 -7.61 -6.09
CA PRO A 82 29.97 -7.56 -4.62
C PRO A 82 28.86 -6.62 -4.14
N ALA A 83 28.45 -5.64 -4.95
CA ALA A 83 27.34 -4.72 -4.64
C ALA A 83 25.97 -5.41 -4.51
N LEU A 84 25.83 -6.66 -4.97
CA LEU A 84 24.61 -7.45 -4.84
C LEU A 84 24.46 -8.10 -3.46
N ILE A 85 25.50 -8.12 -2.64
CA ILE A 85 25.48 -8.74 -1.31
C ILE A 85 24.75 -7.81 -0.34
N THR A 86 23.54 -8.20 0.08
CA THR A 86 22.72 -7.43 1.05
C THR A 86 22.83 -7.94 2.49
N ASN A 87 23.52 -9.07 2.72
CA ASN A 87 23.55 -9.81 3.99
C ASN A 87 22.15 -10.20 4.51
N PHE A 88 21.15 -10.29 3.62
CA PHE A 88 19.81 -10.74 3.98
C PHE A 88 19.87 -12.13 4.62
N LEU A 89 19.12 -12.33 5.71
CA LEU A 89 19.13 -13.55 6.53
C LEU A 89 20.50 -13.98 7.06
N SER A 90 21.47 -13.06 7.14
CA SER A 90 22.85 -13.36 7.53
C SER A 90 23.54 -14.38 6.62
N ALA A 91 23.13 -14.46 5.34
CA ALA A 91 23.64 -15.40 4.36
C ALA A 91 24.34 -14.65 3.20
N PRO A 92 25.60 -14.19 3.37
CA PRO A 92 26.31 -13.41 2.36
C PRO A 92 26.71 -14.21 1.12
N ASP A 93 26.67 -15.54 1.21
CA ASP A 93 26.99 -16.49 0.13
C ASP A 93 25.81 -16.74 -0.82
N ARG A 94 24.68 -16.04 -0.63
CA ARG A 94 23.47 -16.20 -1.44
C ARG A 94 22.88 -14.86 -1.85
N LEU A 95 22.28 -14.86 -3.03
CA LEU A 95 21.49 -13.76 -3.57
C LEU A 95 20.02 -14.18 -3.57
N TYR A 96 19.15 -13.28 -3.12
CA TYR A 96 17.73 -13.55 -2.88
C TYR A 96 16.83 -12.65 -3.72
N GLY A 97 15.63 -13.14 -4.06
CA GLY A 97 14.60 -12.35 -4.75
C GLY A 97 14.20 -12.90 -6.12
N ALA A 98 13.38 -12.11 -6.82
CA ALA A 98 12.72 -12.49 -8.06
C ALA A 98 13.71 -12.86 -9.20
N ALA A 99 14.89 -12.26 -9.23
CA ALA A 99 15.91 -12.52 -10.27
C ALA A 99 16.43 -13.97 -10.27
N TYR A 100 16.23 -14.73 -9.20
CA TYR A 100 16.86 -16.04 -8.99
C TYR A 100 15.88 -17.22 -9.06
N GLY A 101 14.71 -17.05 -9.69
CA GLY A 101 13.74 -18.12 -9.86
C GLY A 101 12.84 -17.96 -11.08
N ASP A 102 12.11 -19.02 -11.40
CA ASP A 102 11.19 -19.07 -12.54
C ASP A 102 9.79 -19.47 -12.06
N ASN A 103 8.98 -18.47 -11.71
CA ASN A 103 7.57 -18.62 -11.40
C ASN A 103 6.79 -17.40 -11.91
N TRP A 104 5.46 -17.40 -11.77
CA TRP A 104 4.63 -16.30 -12.27
C TRP A 104 4.95 -14.97 -11.57
N ALA A 105 5.24 -15.00 -10.27
CA ALA A 105 5.54 -13.81 -9.48
C ALA A 105 6.94 -13.29 -9.78
N THR A 106 7.92 -14.15 -10.04
CA THR A 106 9.26 -13.70 -10.45
C THR A 106 9.17 -12.93 -11.75
N LYS A 107 8.37 -13.39 -12.72
CA LYS A 107 8.13 -12.68 -13.99
C LYS A 107 7.47 -11.31 -13.77
N LEU A 108 6.43 -11.24 -12.92
CA LEU A 108 5.77 -9.99 -12.54
C LEU A 108 6.77 -8.98 -11.95
N TRP A 109 7.54 -9.42 -10.94
CA TRP A 109 8.48 -8.54 -10.25
C TRP A 109 9.68 -8.16 -11.10
N MET A 110 10.12 -9.04 -12.00
CA MET A 110 11.16 -8.69 -12.99
C MET A 110 10.66 -7.66 -14.01
N VAL A 111 9.36 -7.61 -14.32
CA VAL A 111 8.79 -6.53 -15.13
C VAL A 111 8.86 -5.20 -14.39
N TYR A 112 8.44 -5.16 -13.12
CA TYR A 112 8.52 -3.93 -12.32
C TYR A 112 9.97 -3.52 -12.05
N ALA A 113 10.88 -4.49 -11.90
CA ALA A 113 12.29 -4.24 -11.66
C ALA A 113 13.03 -3.55 -12.81
N GLN A 114 12.43 -3.49 -14.00
CA GLN A 114 12.93 -2.64 -15.09
C GLN A 114 12.81 -1.16 -14.73
N ALA A 115 11.79 -0.76 -13.97
CA ALA A 115 11.60 0.60 -13.50
C ALA A 115 12.32 0.86 -12.16
N ASP A 116 12.38 -0.12 -11.26
CA ASP A 116 13.11 -0.03 -9.98
C ASP A 116 13.86 -1.34 -9.67
N LYS A 117 15.17 -1.34 -9.90
CA LYS A 117 16.02 -2.54 -9.82
C LYS A 117 15.99 -3.23 -8.45
N ARG A 118 15.64 -2.52 -7.38
CA ARG A 118 15.60 -3.08 -6.02
C ARG A 118 14.59 -4.21 -5.91
N TRP A 119 13.53 -4.19 -6.71
CA TRP A 119 12.47 -5.21 -6.71
C TRP A 119 12.88 -6.53 -7.39
N ALA A 120 14.03 -6.57 -8.07
CA ALA A 120 14.60 -7.81 -8.58
C ALA A 120 15.19 -8.68 -7.45
N GLY A 121 15.60 -8.06 -6.34
CA GLY A 121 16.32 -8.72 -5.25
C GLY A 121 15.72 -8.43 -3.87
N ALA A 122 16.34 -8.99 -2.83
CA ALA A 122 16.00 -8.71 -1.44
C ALA A 122 16.72 -7.43 -0.95
N ASP A 123 16.32 -6.27 -1.45
CA ASP A 123 16.73 -4.98 -0.89
C ASP A 123 16.19 -4.84 0.54
N ILE A 124 17.07 -4.57 1.50
CA ILE A 124 16.72 -4.58 2.93
C ILE A 124 15.68 -3.49 3.26
N THR A 125 15.76 -2.32 2.62
CA THR A 125 14.79 -1.24 2.85
C THR A 125 13.43 -1.63 2.31
N VAL A 126 13.37 -2.11 1.07
CA VAL A 126 12.11 -2.53 0.43
C VAL A 126 11.50 -3.70 1.20
N VAL A 127 12.25 -4.79 1.48
CA VAL A 127 11.73 -5.94 2.24
C VAL A 127 11.21 -5.54 3.62
N SER A 128 11.87 -4.60 4.31
CA SER A 128 11.41 -4.12 5.62
C SER A 128 10.09 -3.36 5.55
N LEU A 129 9.88 -2.56 4.49
CA LEU A 129 8.61 -1.88 4.24
C LEU A 129 7.52 -2.90 3.89
N GLU A 130 7.82 -3.82 2.99
CA GLU A 130 6.85 -4.80 2.50
C GLU A 130 6.40 -5.78 3.60
N LEU A 131 7.27 -6.11 4.56
CA LEU A 131 6.84 -6.87 5.75
C LEU A 131 5.74 -6.16 6.53
N LEU A 132 5.83 -4.83 6.69
CA LEU A 132 4.84 -4.04 7.40
C LEU A 132 3.56 -3.85 6.58
N THR A 133 3.66 -3.65 5.27
CA THR A 133 2.48 -3.53 4.40
C THR A 133 1.72 -4.86 4.32
N VAL A 134 2.40 -5.98 4.13
CA VAL A 134 1.76 -7.31 4.02
C VAL A 134 1.18 -7.78 5.36
N LEU A 135 1.94 -7.67 6.46
CA LEU A 135 1.53 -8.21 7.76
C LEU A 135 0.73 -7.22 8.62
N GLY A 136 0.82 -5.92 8.31
CA GLY A 136 0.12 -4.85 9.03
C GLY A 136 -0.89 -4.12 8.14
N GLY A 137 -0.41 -3.51 7.05
CA GLY A 137 -1.20 -2.70 6.12
C GLY A 137 -2.41 -3.44 5.54
N GLY A 138 -2.18 -4.58 4.90
CA GLY A 138 -3.22 -5.43 4.31
C GLY A 138 -4.30 -5.84 5.30
N PRO A 139 -3.96 -6.49 6.43
CA PRO A 139 -4.93 -6.83 7.47
C PRO A 139 -5.72 -5.61 7.99
N LEU A 140 -5.06 -4.45 8.14
CA LEU A 140 -5.72 -3.22 8.58
C LEU A 140 -6.66 -2.66 7.49
N ALA A 141 -6.27 -2.71 6.21
CA ALA A 141 -7.11 -2.31 5.08
C ALA A 141 -8.37 -3.19 4.97
N PHE A 142 -8.22 -4.50 5.16
CA PHE A 142 -9.36 -5.41 5.27
C PHE A 142 -10.25 -5.07 6.48
N TYR A 143 -9.65 -4.83 7.65
CA TYR A 143 -10.39 -4.44 8.84
C TYR A 143 -11.19 -3.14 8.62
N ILE A 144 -10.59 -2.13 7.97
CA ILE A 144 -11.25 -0.89 7.59
C ILE A 144 -12.46 -1.17 6.69
N CYS A 145 -12.32 -2.02 5.67
CA CYS A 145 -13.45 -2.44 4.82
C CYS A 145 -14.60 -3.02 5.66
N THR A 146 -14.29 -3.90 6.62
CA THR A 146 -15.33 -4.47 7.50
C THR A 146 -15.98 -3.41 8.40
N GLY A 147 -15.21 -2.44 8.90
CA GLY A 147 -15.71 -1.32 9.69
C GLY A 147 -16.66 -0.43 8.90
N ILE A 148 -16.30 -0.08 7.65
CA ILE A 148 -17.15 0.68 6.75
C ILE A 148 -18.46 -0.08 6.48
N ALA A 149 -18.39 -1.38 6.15
CA ALA A 149 -19.58 -2.19 5.88
C ALA A 149 -20.53 -2.28 7.09
N ARG A 150 -19.96 -2.33 8.30
CA ARG A 150 -20.71 -2.37 9.58
C ARG A 150 -21.14 -0.99 10.09
N ARG A 151 -20.78 0.09 9.38
CA ARG A 151 -21.02 1.48 9.80
C ARG A 151 -20.40 1.80 11.18
N ASP A 152 -19.23 1.25 11.44
CA ASP A 152 -18.47 1.50 12.67
C ASP A 152 -17.83 2.89 12.62
N TYR A 153 -18.22 3.78 13.53
CA TYR A 153 -17.69 5.15 13.62
C TYR A 153 -16.20 5.20 13.96
N ARG A 154 -15.64 4.13 14.53
CA ARG A 154 -14.21 4.05 14.87
C ARG A 154 -13.33 3.88 13.64
N VAL A 155 -13.91 3.58 12.48
CA VAL A 155 -13.14 3.33 11.26
C VAL A 155 -12.36 4.56 10.82
N ALA A 156 -12.83 5.78 11.13
CA ALA A 156 -12.10 7.02 10.85
C ALA A 156 -10.69 7.03 11.47
N PHE A 157 -10.55 6.54 12.71
CA PHE A 157 -9.25 6.43 13.36
C PHE A 157 -8.31 5.48 12.63
N TRP A 158 -8.80 4.29 12.26
CA TRP A 158 -7.99 3.29 11.57
C TRP A 158 -7.59 3.71 10.16
N MET A 159 -8.46 4.42 9.44
CA MET A 159 -8.10 5.06 8.17
C MET A 159 -6.96 6.07 8.34
N VAL A 160 -6.92 6.83 9.44
CA VAL A 160 -5.80 7.76 9.72
C VAL A 160 -4.50 7.00 9.97
N VAL A 161 -4.55 5.93 10.76
CA VAL A 161 -3.39 5.08 11.07
C VAL A 161 -2.80 4.48 9.81
N LEU A 162 -3.63 3.84 8.98
CA LEU A 162 -3.16 3.23 7.73
C LEU A 162 -2.63 4.28 6.75
N ALA A 163 -3.40 5.36 6.50
CA ALA A 163 -2.99 6.40 5.57
C ALA A 163 -1.67 7.08 5.93
N THR A 164 -1.41 7.26 7.24
CA THR A 164 -0.13 7.80 7.70
C THR A 164 1.02 6.84 7.42
N ALA A 165 0.79 5.54 7.65
CA ALA A 165 1.78 4.51 7.38
C ALA A 165 2.06 4.37 5.87
N GLU A 166 1.04 4.40 5.01
CA GLU A 166 1.18 4.37 3.55
C GLU A 166 1.99 5.55 3.03
N LEU A 167 1.68 6.78 3.49
CA LEU A 167 2.42 7.98 3.08
C LEU A 167 3.88 7.94 3.54
N TYR A 168 4.13 7.48 4.77
CA TYR A 168 5.48 7.31 5.29
C TYR A 168 6.25 6.22 4.53
N GLY A 169 5.60 5.08 4.25
CA GLY A 169 6.17 3.98 3.48
C GLY A 169 6.55 4.41 2.07
N GLY A 170 5.64 5.10 1.37
CA GLY A 170 5.92 5.66 0.05
C GLY A 170 7.09 6.65 0.06
N PHE A 171 7.18 7.50 1.08
CA PHE A 171 8.35 8.36 1.26
C PHE A 171 9.64 7.55 1.45
N MET A 172 9.63 6.51 2.28
CA MET A 172 10.78 5.65 2.52
C MET A 172 11.17 4.79 1.32
N THR A 173 10.26 4.52 0.39
CA THR A 173 10.57 3.84 -0.87
C THR A 173 11.42 4.71 -1.80
N PHE A 174 11.10 6.02 -1.89
CA PHE A 174 11.71 6.92 -2.88
C PHE A 174 12.78 7.86 -2.33
N ALA A 175 12.66 8.32 -1.08
CA ALA A 175 13.62 9.25 -0.49
C ALA A 175 15.06 8.71 -0.49
N PRO A 176 15.33 7.42 -0.17
CA PRO A 176 16.68 6.87 -0.30
C PRO A 176 17.24 6.96 -1.73
N GLU A 177 16.41 6.73 -2.75
CA GLU A 177 16.84 6.86 -4.15
C GLU A 177 17.14 8.30 -4.53
N TRP A 178 16.34 9.26 -4.08
CA TRP A 178 16.62 10.68 -4.34
C TRP A 178 17.97 11.11 -3.74
N LEU A 179 18.33 10.56 -2.58
CA LEU A 179 19.60 10.83 -1.91
C LEU A 179 20.81 10.18 -2.60
N THR A 180 20.60 9.07 -3.33
CA THR A 180 21.68 8.37 -4.05
C THR A 180 21.76 8.76 -5.53
N GLY A 181 20.87 9.62 -6.02
CA GLY A 181 20.82 10.06 -7.41
C GLY A 181 20.04 9.11 -8.32
N ASN A 182 19.04 8.40 -7.79
CA ASN A 182 18.13 7.50 -8.50
C ASN A 182 18.84 6.34 -9.20
N GLN A 183 19.83 5.72 -8.56
CA GLN A 183 20.67 4.70 -9.20
C GLN A 183 19.88 3.44 -9.58
N ASN A 184 18.84 3.12 -8.83
CA ASN A 184 17.98 1.97 -9.08
C ASN A 184 16.79 2.28 -9.97
N LEU A 185 16.37 3.56 -10.06
CA LEU A 185 15.20 3.97 -10.82
C LEU A 185 15.54 4.26 -12.28
N ASP A 186 14.88 3.56 -13.20
CA ASP A 186 14.96 3.88 -14.63
C ASP A 186 13.87 4.88 -15.02
N THR A 187 14.28 6.09 -15.37
CA THR A 187 13.40 7.17 -15.81
C THR A 187 13.54 7.51 -17.29
N SER A 188 14.30 6.71 -18.05
CA SER A 188 14.54 6.92 -19.48
C SER A 188 13.36 6.51 -20.36
N ASN A 189 12.56 5.54 -19.92
CA ASN A 189 11.39 5.05 -20.62
C ASN A 189 10.10 5.70 -20.08
N PHE A 190 9.18 6.08 -20.98
CA PHE A 190 7.90 6.69 -20.61
C PHE A 190 7.04 5.78 -19.71
N MET A 191 6.93 4.50 -20.04
CA MET A 191 6.14 3.51 -19.27
C MET A 191 6.69 3.39 -17.85
N PHE A 192 8.01 3.24 -17.71
CA PHE A 192 8.65 3.09 -16.41
C PHE A 192 8.47 4.35 -15.57
N LYS A 193 8.78 5.52 -16.14
CA LYS A 193 8.67 6.79 -15.41
C LYS A 193 7.24 7.13 -15.05
N TRP A 194 6.35 7.24 -16.04
CA TRP A 194 5.05 7.88 -15.83
C TRP A 194 3.98 6.91 -15.36
N VAL A 195 4.02 5.65 -15.83
CA VAL A 195 3.01 4.66 -15.45
C VAL A 195 3.43 3.91 -14.20
N TYR A 196 4.63 3.33 -14.19
CA TYR A 196 5.07 2.49 -13.07
C TYR A 196 5.46 3.32 -11.86
N LEU A 197 6.37 4.27 -12.03
CA LEU A 197 6.91 5.06 -10.92
C LEU A 197 5.94 6.18 -10.50
N VAL A 198 5.43 7.00 -11.42
CA VAL A 198 4.58 8.14 -11.03
C VAL A 198 3.13 7.71 -10.78
N PHE A 199 2.43 7.18 -11.78
CA PHE A 199 0.98 6.98 -11.67
C PHE A 199 0.59 6.04 -10.53
N PHE A 200 1.14 4.83 -10.47
CA PHE A 200 0.77 3.87 -9.42
C PHE A 200 1.14 4.38 -8.03
N ASN A 201 2.35 4.91 -7.82
CA ASN A 201 2.74 5.39 -6.49
C ASN A 201 1.96 6.64 -6.05
N MET A 202 1.55 7.51 -6.99
CA MET A 202 0.70 8.66 -6.65
C MET A 202 -0.70 8.25 -6.18
N LEU A 203 -1.17 7.03 -6.47
CA LEU A 203 -2.42 6.51 -5.87
C LEU A 203 -2.27 6.37 -4.35
N TRP A 204 -1.14 5.80 -3.89
CA TRP A 204 -0.76 5.72 -2.47
C TRP A 204 -0.35 7.07 -1.85
N VAL A 205 -0.50 8.18 -2.59
CA VAL A 205 -0.42 9.53 -2.04
C VAL A 205 -1.81 10.16 -1.97
N VAL A 206 -2.51 10.18 -3.10
CA VAL A 206 -3.79 10.91 -3.23
C VAL A 206 -4.88 10.24 -2.39
N LEU A 207 -4.99 8.91 -2.42
CA LEU A 207 -6.06 8.20 -1.72
C LEU A 207 -5.85 8.20 -0.20
N PRO A 208 -4.62 7.99 0.32
CA PRO A 208 -4.34 8.21 1.75
C PRO A 208 -4.59 9.64 2.22
N LEU A 209 -4.21 10.66 1.44
CA LEU A 209 -4.54 12.06 1.77
C LEU A 209 -6.06 12.30 1.79
N TYR A 210 -6.79 11.68 0.87
CA TYR A 210 -8.25 11.73 0.87
C TYR A 210 -8.85 11.03 2.11
N ALA A 211 -8.31 9.88 2.51
CA ALA A 211 -8.71 9.18 3.73
C ALA A 211 -8.46 10.02 4.98
N LEU A 212 -7.29 10.67 5.08
CA LEU A 212 -6.97 11.60 6.17
C LEU A 212 -7.95 12.77 6.23
N TRP A 213 -8.23 13.41 5.09
CA TRP A 213 -9.20 14.49 5.02
C TRP A 213 -10.61 14.05 5.43
N TYR A 214 -11.06 12.89 4.93
CA TYR A 214 -12.38 12.34 5.24
C TYR A 214 -12.51 12.06 6.75
N SER A 215 -11.55 11.32 7.31
CA SER A 215 -11.51 10.98 8.73
C SER A 215 -11.41 12.20 9.63
N PHE A 216 -10.59 13.19 9.25
CA PHE A 216 -10.45 14.42 10.02
C PHE A 216 -11.78 15.18 10.11
N ARG A 217 -12.54 15.27 9.00
CA ARG A 217 -13.87 15.88 9.00
C ARG A 217 -14.86 15.10 9.86
N ASP A 218 -14.87 13.78 9.77
CA ASP A 218 -15.76 12.93 10.55
C ASP A 218 -15.52 13.08 12.06
N ILE A 219 -14.26 12.99 12.49
CA ILE A 219 -13.84 13.19 13.88
C ILE A 219 -14.18 14.61 14.35
N SER A 220 -13.93 15.63 13.53
CA SER A 220 -14.25 17.03 13.85
C SER A 220 -15.75 17.23 14.05
N ASN A 221 -16.59 16.63 13.21
CA ASN A 221 -18.04 16.69 13.36
C ASN A 221 -18.50 16.01 14.66
N ALA A 222 -17.94 14.84 14.99
CA ALA A 222 -18.24 14.13 16.23
C ALA A 222 -17.88 14.99 17.47
N PHE A 223 -16.73 15.67 17.44
CA PHE A 223 -16.33 16.60 18.50
C PHE A 223 -17.22 17.84 18.60
N ALA A 224 -17.68 18.38 17.47
CA ALA A 224 -18.63 19.49 17.47
C ALA A 224 -19.96 19.10 18.16
N VAL A 225 -20.50 17.92 17.85
CA VAL A 225 -21.70 17.38 18.51
C VAL A 225 -21.46 17.17 20.00
N ARG A 226 -20.34 16.54 20.39
CA ARG A 226 -19.98 16.34 21.79
C ARG A 226 -19.93 17.67 22.56
N ASN A 227 -19.29 18.69 21.98
CA ASN A 227 -19.21 20.01 22.59
C ASN A 227 -20.59 20.67 22.76
N GLY A 228 -21.49 20.50 21.78
CA GLY A 228 -22.88 20.97 21.87
C GLY A 228 -23.64 20.31 23.04
N VAL A 229 -23.54 18.99 23.16
CA VAL A 229 -24.18 18.23 24.25
C VAL A 229 -23.64 18.66 25.61
N MET A 230 -22.32 18.83 25.73
CA MET A 230 -21.70 19.29 26.99
C MET A 230 -22.17 20.70 27.38
N LYS A 231 -22.25 21.63 26.42
CA LYS A 231 -22.76 22.98 26.67
C LYS A 231 -24.23 22.98 27.10
N ALA A 232 -25.07 22.19 26.45
CA ALA A 232 -26.49 22.08 26.81
C ALA A 232 -26.66 21.53 28.23
N ARG A 233 -25.90 20.48 28.58
CA ARG A 233 -25.91 19.91 29.93
C ARG A 233 -25.50 20.94 30.99
N LEU A 234 -24.44 21.71 30.76
CA LEU A 234 -23.99 22.73 31.70
C LEU A 234 -25.06 23.81 31.93
N ARG A 235 -25.73 24.27 30.87
CA ARG A 235 -26.84 25.22 30.98
C ARG A 235 -27.99 24.68 31.83
N MET A 236 -28.39 23.43 31.60
CA MET A 236 -29.45 22.78 32.40
C MET A 236 -29.04 22.66 33.88
N GLU A 237 -27.77 22.36 34.16
CA GLU A 237 -27.25 22.31 35.53
C GLU A 237 -27.22 23.70 36.21
N GLU A 238 -26.95 24.76 35.45
CA GLU A 238 -27.04 26.15 35.92
C GLU A 238 -28.48 26.56 36.21
N GLU A 239 -29.40 26.35 35.26
CA GLU A 239 -30.84 26.63 35.41
C GLU A 239 -31.44 25.88 36.61
N ALA A 240 -31.08 24.60 36.81
CA ALA A 240 -31.54 23.81 37.94
C ALA A 240 -30.97 24.31 39.29
N LYS A 241 -29.77 24.87 39.30
CA LYS A 241 -29.18 25.50 40.51
C LYS A 241 -29.88 26.82 40.83
N GLU A 242 -30.22 27.61 39.82
CA GLU A 242 -30.97 28.86 39.99
C GLU A 242 -32.38 28.60 40.51
N ALA A 243 -33.08 27.61 39.94
CA ALA A 243 -34.43 27.22 40.39
C ALA A 243 -34.49 26.72 41.83
N LYS A 244 -33.39 26.16 42.37
CA LYS A 244 -33.29 25.73 43.79
C LYS A 244 -32.96 26.88 44.75
N LYS A 245 -32.50 28.02 44.24
CA LYS A 245 -32.18 29.21 45.03
C LYS A 245 -33.36 30.19 45.13
N ALA A 246 -34.32 30.10 44.20
CA ALA A 246 -35.59 30.82 44.23
C ALA A 246 -36.60 30.12 45.16
#